data_AF-A0A925MU81-F1
#
_entry.id   AF-A0A925MU81-F1
#
_cell.length_a   1.000
_cell.length_b   1.000
_cell.length_c   1.000
_cell.angle_alpha   90.00
_cell.angle_beta   90.00
_cell.angle_gamma   90.00
#
_symmetry.space_group_name_H-M   'P 1'
#
loop_
_entity.id
_entity.type
_entity.pdbx_description
1 polymer ?
#
loop_
_entity_poly.entity_id
_entity_poly.type
_entity_poly.pdbx_seq_one_letter_code
_entity_poly.pdbx_strand_id
1 'polypeptide(L)' 'MSYQQIIARLCSAMALTLLLSACAARGPLVRTDYNRTIDFTSYRTFGFPPATGTDRGGYATLVTTYFKEAVQREMTARG' A
#
# COMPACT_ATOMS: atom_id res chain seq x y z
N MET A 1 -42.02 -16.79 19.11
CA MET A 1 -41.16 -15.94 19.98
C MET A 1 -39.67 -16.19 19.81
N SER A 2 -39.19 -17.41 19.53
CA SER A 2 -37.74 -17.69 19.34
C SER A 2 -37.09 -17.03 18.12
N TYR A 3 -37.84 -16.84 17.01
CA TYR A 3 -37.30 -16.24 15.78
C TYR A 3 -36.94 -14.76 15.92
N GLN A 4 -37.75 -14.01 16.69
CA GLN A 4 -37.52 -12.60 17.00
C GLN A 4 -36.23 -12.40 17.82
N GLN A 5 -35.93 -13.33 18.74
CA GLN A 5 -34.71 -13.31 19.55
C GLN A 5 -33.46 -13.61 18.71
N ILE A 6 -33.58 -14.49 17.72
CA ILE A 6 -32.48 -14.80 16.78
C ILE A 6 -32.17 -13.59 15.91
N ILE A 7 -33.18 -12.94 15.33
CA ILE A 7 -33.01 -11.74 14.49
C ILE A 7 -32.39 -10.59 15.31
N ALA A 8 -32.87 -10.34 16.53
CA ALA A 8 -32.33 -9.29 17.38
C ALA A 8 -30.84 -9.51 17.69
N ARG A 9 -30.44 -10.74 18.01
CA ARG A 9 -29.03 -11.10 18.25
C ARG A 9 -28.15 -10.92 17.02
N LEU A 10 -28.65 -11.31 15.84
CA LEU A 10 -27.97 -11.12 14.56
C LEU A 10 -27.77 -9.62 14.25
N CYS A 11 -28.81 -8.80 14.44
CA CYS A 11 -28.70 -7.35 14.25
C CYS A 11 -27.71 -6.70 15.22
N SER A 12 -27.73 -7.09 16.51
CA SER A 12 -26.77 -6.59 17.50
C SER A 12 -25.33 -7.01 17.18
N ALA A 13 -25.12 -8.26 16.75
CA ALA A 13 -23.79 -8.74 16.35
C ALA A 13 -23.26 -7.99 15.12
N MET A 14 -24.13 -7.77 14.12
CA MET A 14 -23.76 -7.04 12.90
C MET A 14 -23.48 -5.56 13.16
N ALA A 15 -24.23 -4.92 14.07
CA ALA A 15 -23.95 -3.55 14.47
C ALA A 15 -22.58 -3.43 15.17
N LEU A 16 -22.24 -4.41 16.02
CA LEU A 16 -20.96 -4.43 16.74
C LEU A 16 -19.77 -4.60 15.79
N THR A 17 -19.87 -5.49 14.80
CA THR A 17 -18.77 -5.69 13.82
C THR A 17 -18.57 -4.47 12.92
N LEU A 18 -19.65 -3.76 12.54
CA LEU A 18 -19.55 -2.50 11.79
C LEU A 18 -18.83 -1.41 12.60
N LEU A 19 -19.18 -1.25 13.89
CA LEU A 19 -18.54 -0.28 14.78
C LEU A 19 -17.04 -0.56 14.95
N LEU A 20 -16.62 -1.83 15.00
CA LEU A 20 -15.20 -2.19 15.11
C LEU A 20 -14.39 -1.87 13.85
N SER A 21 -14.99 -1.93 12.66
CA SER A 21 -14.30 -1.61 11.40
C SER A 21 -13.89 -0.14 11.26
N ALA A 22 -14.58 0.77 11.97
CA ALA A 22 -14.28 2.21 11.95
C ALA A 22 -12.95 2.57 12.64
N CYS A 23 -12.44 1.70 13.52
CA CYS A 23 -11.16 1.87 14.19
C CYS A 23 -9.96 1.36 13.39
N ALA A 24 -10.17 0.79 12.19
CA ALA A 24 -9.06 0.40 11.33
C ALA A 24 -8.29 1.65 10.89
N ALA A 25 -7.04 1.79 11.35
CA ALA A 25 -6.17 2.87 10.93
C ALA A 25 -6.05 2.87 9.41
N ARG A 26 -6.31 4.03 8.79
CA ARG A 26 -6.02 4.24 7.38
C ARG A 26 -4.51 4.03 7.20
N GLY A 27 -4.12 3.27 6.20
CA GLY A 27 -2.71 3.02 5.88
C GLY A 27 -1.92 4.32 5.65
N PRO A 28 -0.61 4.23 5.39
CA PRO A 28 0.24 5.40 5.23
C PRO A 28 -0.35 6.36 4.19
N LEU A 29 -0.39 7.66 4.52
CA LEU A 29 -0.87 8.69 3.62
C LEU A 29 0.17 8.89 2.50
N VAL A 30 -0.02 8.22 1.38
CA VAL A 30 0.83 8.41 0.20
C VAL A 30 0.37 9.67 -0.54
N ARG A 31 1.33 10.52 -0.92
CA ARG A 31 1.14 11.71 -1.76
C ARG A 31 2.12 11.63 -2.93
N THR A 32 1.64 11.93 -4.12
CA THR A 32 2.44 11.89 -5.36
C THR A 32 2.23 13.19 -6.11
N ASP A 33 3.33 13.77 -6.58
CA ASP A 33 3.34 14.92 -7.48
C ASP A 33 4.33 14.64 -8.61
N TYR A 34 4.04 15.15 -9.80
CA TYR A 34 4.91 15.01 -10.97
C TYR A 34 4.73 16.19 -11.92
N ASN A 35 5.75 16.44 -12.75
CA ASN A 35 5.67 17.49 -13.75
C ASN A 35 4.80 17.06 -14.95
N ARG A 36 3.65 17.74 -15.13
CA ARG A 36 2.69 17.48 -16.21
C ARG A 36 3.17 17.90 -17.60
N THR A 37 4.27 18.66 -17.70
CA THR A 37 4.82 19.09 -18.99
C THR A 37 5.82 18.09 -19.59
N ILE A 38 6.20 17.05 -18.84
CA ILE A 38 7.17 16.05 -19.27
C ILE A 38 6.44 14.85 -19.88
N ASP A 39 6.85 14.45 -21.08
CA ASP A 39 6.44 13.19 -21.68
C ASP A 39 7.30 12.04 -21.16
N PHE A 40 6.76 11.28 -20.21
CA PHE A 40 7.41 10.11 -19.63
C PHE A 40 7.46 8.91 -20.58
N THR A 41 6.67 8.90 -21.67
CA THR A 41 6.67 7.78 -22.63
C THR A 41 7.94 7.71 -23.47
N SER A 42 8.76 8.77 -23.43
CA SER A 42 10.07 8.83 -24.08
C SER A 42 11.18 8.05 -23.35
N TYR A 43 10.99 7.70 -22.07
CA TYR A 43 11.97 6.95 -21.28
C TYR A 43 11.69 5.44 -21.38
N ARG A 44 12.75 4.64 -21.52
CA ARG A 44 12.68 3.18 -21.74
C ARG A 44 13.42 2.34 -20.69
N THR A 45 14.22 2.99 -19.87
CA THR A 45 15.09 2.33 -18.90
C THR A 45 15.07 3.08 -17.59
N PHE A 46 15.22 2.35 -16.50
CA PHE A 46 15.34 2.89 -15.16
C PHE A 46 16.45 2.17 -14.41
N GLY A 47 16.85 2.74 -13.28
CA GLY A 47 17.88 2.17 -12.43
C GLY A 47 17.74 2.65 -11.00
N PHE A 48 18.56 2.08 -10.13
CA PHE A 48 18.61 2.45 -8.71
C PHE A 48 19.90 3.20 -8.42
N PRO A 49 19.89 4.17 -7.50
CA PRO A 49 21.13 4.80 -7.04
C PRO A 49 22.05 3.77 -6.37
N PRO A 50 23.37 4.03 -6.32
CA PRO A 50 24.35 3.13 -5.71
C PRO A 50 24.05 2.80 -4.24
N ALA A 51 23.52 3.79 -3.50
CA ALA A 51 23.05 3.62 -2.13
C ALA A 51 21.66 4.25 -1.97
N THR A 52 20.76 3.52 -1.33
CA THR A 52 19.40 3.96 -0.98
C THR A 52 19.32 4.34 0.50
N GLY A 53 18.35 5.15 0.89
CA GLY A 53 18.17 5.54 2.29
C GLY A 53 17.84 4.38 3.24
N THR A 54 17.50 3.21 2.69
CA THR A 54 17.24 1.98 3.43
C THR A 54 18.47 1.09 3.58
N ASP A 55 19.58 1.44 2.93
CA ASP A 55 20.86 0.75 3.11
C ASP A 55 21.44 1.07 4.48
N ARG A 56 22.15 0.10 5.06
CA ARG A 56 22.76 0.25 6.39
C ARG A 56 24.14 -0.40 6.38
N GLY A 57 25.11 0.30 6.95
CA GLY A 57 26.49 -0.18 7.06
C GLY A 57 27.19 -0.45 5.72
N GLY A 58 26.75 0.20 4.63
CA GLY A 58 27.28 -0.03 3.28
C GLY A 58 26.67 -1.22 2.53
N TYR A 59 25.63 -1.86 3.08
CA TYR A 59 24.97 -3.01 2.47
C TYR A 59 23.48 -2.77 2.22
N ALA A 60 22.96 -3.45 1.19
CA ALA A 60 21.53 -3.53 0.95
C ALA A 60 20.85 -4.31 2.07
N THR A 61 19.83 -3.72 2.68
CA THR A 61 19.01 -4.40 3.68
C THR A 61 17.89 -5.19 3.01
N LEU A 62 17.22 -6.07 3.76
CA LEU A 62 15.99 -6.72 3.28
C LEU A 62 14.93 -5.71 2.84
N VAL A 63 14.86 -4.57 3.54
CA VAL A 63 13.95 -3.47 3.22
C VAL A 63 14.32 -2.83 1.87
N THR A 64 15.62 -2.62 1.61
CA THR A 64 16.09 -2.16 0.30
C THR A 64 15.67 -3.11 -0.80
N THR A 65 15.92 -4.41 -0.63
CA THR A 65 15.57 -5.42 -1.64
C THR A 65 14.07 -5.42 -1.92
N TYR A 66 13.24 -5.43 -0.88
CA TYR A 66 11.79 -5.36 -1.01
C TYR A 66 11.32 -4.14 -1.83
N PHE A 67 11.88 -2.96 -1.54
CA PHE A 67 11.52 -1.76 -2.29
C PHE A 67 12.03 -1.77 -3.73
N LYS A 68 13.24 -2.25 -3.98
CA LYS A 68 13.78 -2.37 -5.34
C LYS A 68 12.92 -3.31 -6.19
N GLU A 69 12.50 -4.45 -5.63
CA GLU A 69 11.61 -5.37 -6.32
C GLU A 69 10.23 -4.76 -6.60
N ALA A 70 9.66 -4.01 -5.64
CA ALA A 70 8.39 -3.32 -5.84
C ALA A 70 8.49 -2.28 -6.96
N VAL A 71 9.53 -1.45 -6.95
CA VAL A 71 9.77 -0.46 -8.02
C VAL A 71 10.02 -1.15 -9.35
N GLN A 72 10.79 -2.26 -9.38
CA GLN A 72 11.05 -3.02 -10.60
C GLN A 72 9.75 -3.52 -11.23
N ARG A 73 8.86 -4.15 -10.45
CA ARG A 73 7.56 -4.64 -10.94
C ARG A 73 6.74 -3.51 -11.53
N GLU A 74 6.63 -2.41 -10.79
CA GLU A 74 5.84 -1.25 -11.16
C GLU A 74 6.38 -0.57 -12.43
N MET A 75 7.69 -0.29 -12.50
CA MET A 75 8.30 0.36 -13.66
C MET A 75 8.23 -0.54 -14.90
N THR A 76 8.52 -1.83 -14.76
CA THR A 76 8.42 -2.79 -15.88
C THR A 76 7.00 -2.87 -16.45
N ALA A 77 5.98 -2.79 -15.61
CA ALA A 77 4.58 -2.78 -16.04
C ALA A 77 4.19 -1.51 -16.83
N ARG A 78 4.98 -0.43 -16.74
CA ARG A 78 4.75 0.85 -17.43
C ARG A 78 5.50 0.98 -18.77
N GLY A 79 6.40 0.04 -19.08
CA GLY A 79 7.20 0.00 -20.32
C GLY A 79 8.55 0.69 -20.20
#